data_AF-X0TNT0-F1
#
_entry.id   AF-X0TNT0-F1
#
_cell.length_a   1.000
_cell.length_b   1.000
_cell.length_c   1.000
_cell.angle_alpha   90.00
_cell.angle_beta   90.00
_cell.angle_gamma   90.00
#
_symmetry.space_group_name_H-M   'P 1'
#
loop_
_entity.id
_entity.type
_entity.pdbx_description
1 polymer ?
#
loop_
_entity_poly.entity_id
_entity_poly.type
_entity_poly.pdbx_seq_one_letter_code
_entity_poly.pdbx_strand_id
1 'polypeptide(L)' 'DRFNNMLNDFLARSQFVLITHNKRTMQCADVLYGVTMEEPGVSKRVSVRFEERVETPHVA' A
#
# COMPACT_ATOMS: atom_id res chain seq x y z
N ASP A 1 0.73 13.85 -0.27
CA ASP A 1 2.10 13.81 -0.80
C ASP A 1 3.15 13.81 0.29
N ARG A 2 3.17 14.80 1.20
CA ARG A 2 4.09 14.81 2.34
C ARG A 2 4.15 13.49 3.14
N PHE A 3 3.00 12.89 3.44
CA PHE A 3 2.94 11.60 4.17
C PHE A 3 3.55 10.44 3.37
N ASN A 4 3.18 10.29 2.09
CA ASN A 4 3.70 9.21 1.24
C ASN A 4 5.22 9.37 1.01
N ASN A 5 5.71 10.60 0.84
CA ASN A 5 7.15 10.86 0.69
C ASN A 5 7.93 10.47 1.95
N MET A 6 7.44 10.85 3.13
CA MET A 6 8.03 10.44 4.41
C MET A 6 7.98 8.92 4.59
N LEU A 7 6.88 8.26 4.19
CA LEU A 7 6.73 6.81 4.29
C LEU A 7 7.76 6.07 3.42
N ASN A 8 8.03 6.56 2.21
CA ASN A 8 9.01 5.98 1.28
C ASN A 8 10.42 5.91 1.88
N ASP A 9 10.86 6.96 2.59
CA ASP A 9 12.18 6.98 3.23
C ASP A 9 12.33 5.87 4.30
N PHE A 10 11.22 5.51 4.96
CA PHE A 10 11.22 4.45 5.96
C PHE A 10 11.03 3.05 5.38
N LEU A 11 10.27 2.92 4.28
CA LEU A 11 10.05 1.64 3.58
C LEU A 11 11.37 0.99 3.13
N ALA A 12 12.39 1.79 2.82
CA ALA A 12 13.72 1.30 2.47
C ALA A 12 14.45 0.56 3.61
N ARG A 13 14.02 0.74 4.87
CA ARG A 13 14.68 0.19 6.06
C ARG A 13 13.82 -0.78 6.85
N SER A 14 12.50 -0.69 6.72
CA SER A 14 11.55 -1.49 7.48
C SER A 14 10.32 -1.83 6.66
N GLN A 15 9.75 -3.01 6.88
CA GLN A 15 8.45 -3.37 6.31
C GLN A 15 7.32 -2.65 7.08
N PHE A 16 6.46 -1.94 6.36
CA PHE A 16 5.31 -1.26 6.93
C PHE A 16 4.00 -1.99 6.61
N VAL A 17 3.14 -2.07 7.61
CA VAL A 17 1.72 -2.46 7.43
C VAL A 17 0.88 -1.22 7.68
N LEU A 18 0.12 -0.80 6.67
CA LEU A 18 -0.68 0.41 6.71
C LEU A 18 -2.16 0.08 6.52
N ILE A 19 -3.00 0.61 7.41
CA ILE A 19 -4.46 0.52 7.30
C ILE A 19 -4.96 1.88 6.84
N THR A 20 -5.54 1.94 5.65
CA THR A 20 -6.00 3.20 5.06
C THR A 20 -7.17 3.00 4.11
N HIS A 21 -8.06 3.99 4.05
CA HIS A 21 -9.10 4.12 3.01
C HIS A 21 -8.77 5.24 2.01
N ASN A 22 -7.60 5.88 2.14
CA ASN A 22 -7.19 6.98 1.27
C ASN A 22 -6.65 6.42 -0.06
N LYS A 23 -7.36 6.67 -1.16
CA LYS A 23 -7.00 6.22 -2.50
C LYS A 23 -5.57 6.59 -2.90
N ARG A 24 -5.10 7.81 -2.56
CA ARG A 24 -3.75 8.27 -2.93
C ARG A 24 -2.66 7.52 -2.15
N THR A 25 -2.95 7.08 -0.93
CA THR A 25 -2.04 6.23 -0.14
C THR A 25 -2.10 4.77 -0.62
N MET A 26 -3.29 4.27 -0.95
CA MET A 26 -3.48 2.93 -1.53
C MET A 26 -2.72 2.77 -2.86
N GLN A 27 -2.66 3.81 -3.69
CA GLN A 27 -1.91 3.83 -4.96
C GLN A 27 -0.38 3.80 -4.81
N CYS A 28 0.14 3.95 -3.60
CA CYS A 28 1.57 3.89 -3.31
C CYS A 28 1.98 2.57 -2.64
N ALA A 29 1.06 1.66 -2.37
CA ALA A 29 1.36 0.37 -1.74
C ALA A 29 1.65 -0.71 -2.79
N ASP A 30 2.63 -1.58 -2.52
CA ASP A 30 2.96 -2.72 -3.38
C ASP A 30 1.86 -3.79 -3.37
N VAL A 31 1.26 -4.00 -2.20
CA VAL A 31 0.20 -4.98 -1.96
C VAL A 31 -0.91 -4.34 -1.15
N LEU A 32 -2.15 -4.50 -1.61
CA LEU A 32 -3.35 -4.13 -0.84
C LEU A 32 -4.08 -5.38 -0.38
N TYR A 33 -4.34 -5.43 0.92
CA TYR A 33 -5.26 -6.38 1.51
C TYR A 33 -6.59 -5.67 1.79
N GLY A 34 -7.59 -5.95 0.97
CA GLY A 34 -8.97 -5.57 1.24
C GLY A 34 -9.55 -6.48 2.31
N VAL A 35 -10.24 -5.87 3.29
CA VAL A 35 -11.04 -6.59 4.27
C VAL A 35 -12.49 -6.24 3.99
N THR A 36 -13.30 -7.25 3.74
CA THR A 36 -14.74 -7.12 3.47
C THR A 36 -15.53 -7.93 4.50
N MET A 37 -16.80 -7.59 4.67
CA MET A 37 -17.74 -8.36 5.48
C MET A 37 -18.85 -8.85 4.54
N GLU A 38 -18.72 -10.07 4.04
CA GLU A 38 -19.77 -10.72 3.24
C GLU A 38 -20.94 -11.15 4.13
N GLU A 39 -20.62 -11.66 5.32
CA GLU A 39 -21.58 -12.00 6.36
C GLU A 39 -21.40 -11.04 7.56
N PRO A 40 -22.49 -10.62 8.23
CA PRO A 40 -22.39 -9.74 9.39
C PRO A 40 -21.48 -10.33 10.48
N GLY A 41 -20.41 -9.62 10.80
CA GLY A 41 -19.47 -10.02 11.85
C GLY A 41 -18.35 -10.97 11.40
N VAL A 42 -18.34 -11.45 10.14
CA VAL A 42 -17.27 -12.29 9.60
C VAL A 42 -16.45 -11.50 8.58
N SER A 43 -15.20 -11.22 8.93
CA SER A 43 -14.25 -10.55 8.02
C SER A 43 -13.63 -11.54 7.04
N LYS A 44 -13.66 -11.21 5.76
CA LYS A 44 -12.98 -11.94 4.68
C LYS A 44 -11.89 -11.07 4.06
N ARG A 45 -10.76 -11.68 3.74
CA ARG A 45 -9.61 -11.01 3.15
C ARG A 45 -9.54 -11.25 1.65
N VAL A 46 -9.40 -10.17 0.89
CA VAL A 46 -9.06 -10.17 -0.54
C VAL A 46 -7.71 -9.49 -0.72
N SER A 47 -6.84 -10.03 -1.56
CA SER A 47 -5.52 -9.46 -1.82
C SER A 47 -5.39 -9.05 -3.28
N VAL A 48 -4.88 -7.84 -3.50
CA VAL A 48 -4.49 -7.32 -4.80
C VAL A 48 -3.01 -6.98 -4.73
N ARG A 49 -2.22 -7.52 -5.65
CA ARG A 49 -0.84 -7.05 -5.88
C ARG A 49 -0.88 -6.07 -7.05
N PHE A 50 -0.24 -4.93 -6.89
CA PHE A 50 -0.02 -4.03 -8.01
C PHE A 50 1.29 -4.46 -8.66
N GLU A 51 1.24 -4.92 -9.92
CA GLU A 51 2.46 -5.22 -10.68
C GLU A 51 3.24 -3.93 -10.95
N GLU A 52 4.56 -4.09 -10.97
CA GLU A 52 5.62 -3.09 -10.78
C GLU A 52 5.40 -1.71 -11.44
N ARG A 53 5.62 -0.64 -10.65
CA ARG A 53 6.03 0.64 -11.21
C ARG A 53 7.44 0.44 -11.78
N VAL A 54 7.59 0.60 -13.09
CA VAL A 54 8.90 0.74 -13.74
C VAL A 54 9.61 1.95 -13.11
N GLU A 55 10.51 1.71 -12.16
CA GLU A 55 11.39 2.74 -11.62
C GLU A 55 12.33 3.16 -12.75
N THR A 56 12.17 4.40 -13.23
CA THR A 56 13.19 5.03 -14.05
C THR A 56 14.35 5.42 -13.11
N PRO A 57 15.59 4.99 -13.40
CA PRO A 57 16.71 5.22 -12.51
C PRO A 57 16.94 6.73 -12.36
N HIS A 58 17.03 7.18 -11.10
CA HIS A 58 17.42 8.53 -10.76
C HIS A 58 18.89 8.72 -11.18
N VAL A 59 19.12 9.46 -12.26
CA VAL A 59 20.47 9.80 -12.73
C VAL A 59 21.05 10.80 -11.73
N ALA A 60 22.20 10.44 -11.15
CA ALA A 60 23.01 11.30 -10.29
C ALA A 60 23.66 12.45 -11.08
#